data_AF-A0AAU2TCB0-F1
#
_entry.id   AF-A0AAU2TCB0-F1
#
_cell.length_a   1.000
_cell.length_b   1.000
_cell.length_c   1.000
_cell.angle_alpha   90.00
_cell.angle_beta   90.00
_cell.angle_gamma   90.00
#
_symmetry.space_group_name_H-M   'P 1'
#
loop_
_entity.id
_entity.type
_entity.pdbx_description
1 polymer ?
#
loop_
_entity_poly.entity_id
_entity_poly.type
_entity_poly.pdbx_seq_one_letter_code
_entity_poly.pdbx_strand_id
1 'polypeptide(L)'
;MTHAFDLAASLARGVDGRSGAWNFIQGFAAHWVRGLEDGDGWAEADLLAAEQRLGVRLPTALREAYLLFGRRQDLTSNHDVLLDPAELYVDDAREALVFRHENQGAASWGILLNSLQDDDPAVFIRPDLADKSAERWEPWLEHLSLCFVEIVLSESVQAQADEEPCDFLDADDDSVELLEENAVRLPFPAYPIGEEHGSRWFLGQDVLLREDAGVAILARGRTAADLDRVRDLIPGDWLNDYR
;
A
#
# COMPACT_ATOMS: atom_id res chain seq x y z
N MET A 1 14.67 19.67 -18.88
CA MET A 1 14.07 18.42 -19.37
C MET A 1 14.01 17.49 -18.17
N THR A 2 12.87 17.45 -17.49
CA THR A 2 12.61 16.48 -16.43
C THR A 2 12.48 15.12 -17.10
N HIS A 3 13.32 14.15 -16.72
CA HIS A 3 13.13 12.77 -17.17
C HIS A 3 11.72 12.36 -16.75
N ALA A 4 10.90 11.90 -17.69
CA ALA A 4 9.60 11.34 -17.37
C ALA A 4 9.80 10.21 -16.34
N PHE A 5 9.06 10.24 -15.24
CA PHE A 5 9.10 9.21 -14.22
C PHE A 5 8.54 7.91 -14.81
N ASP A 6 9.44 6.99 -15.14
CA ASP A 6 9.08 5.64 -15.55
C ASP A 6 8.70 4.84 -14.31
N LEU A 7 7.38 4.71 -14.07
CA LEU A 7 6.83 4.05 -12.89
C LEU A 7 7.25 2.58 -12.82
N ALA A 8 7.22 1.85 -13.95
CA ALA A 8 7.57 0.44 -13.98
C ALA A 8 9.06 0.22 -13.67
N ALA A 9 9.95 0.98 -14.31
CA ALA A 9 11.38 0.89 -14.05
C ALA A 9 11.74 1.38 -12.64
N SER A 10 11.03 2.40 -12.12
CA SER A 10 11.25 2.87 -10.76
C SER A 10 10.79 1.87 -9.71
N LEU A 11 9.64 1.22 -9.93
CA LEU A 11 9.13 0.19 -9.03
C LEU A 11 10.01 -1.05 -9.03
N ALA A 12 10.56 -1.45 -10.19
CA ALA A 12 11.53 -2.54 -10.27
C ALA A 12 12.74 -2.33 -9.34
N ARG A 13 13.24 -1.09 -9.23
CA ARG A 13 14.29 -0.74 -8.27
C ARG A 13 13.74 -0.57 -6.85
N GLY A 14 12.47 -0.20 -6.74
CA GLY A 14 11.74 -0.04 -5.49
C GLY A 14 11.66 -1.34 -4.68
N VAL A 15 11.56 -2.47 -5.37
CA VAL A 15 11.42 -3.78 -4.73
C VAL A 15 12.75 -4.43 -4.30
N ASP A 16 13.90 -3.84 -4.67
CA ASP A 16 15.24 -4.40 -4.37
C ASP A 16 15.68 -4.18 -2.89
N GLY A 17 14.89 -3.46 -2.09
CA GLY A 17 15.11 -3.24 -0.66
C GLY A 17 14.84 -1.81 -0.19
N ARG A 18 15.06 -1.54 1.11
CA ARG A 18 14.70 -0.26 1.78
C ARG A 18 15.04 1.00 0.98
N SER A 19 16.31 1.19 0.60
CA SER A 19 16.73 2.37 -0.14
C SER A 19 16.03 2.50 -1.50
N GLY A 20 15.75 1.37 -2.15
CA GLY A 20 14.96 1.33 -3.38
C GLY A 20 13.53 1.82 -3.13
N ALA A 21 12.87 1.24 -2.13
CA ALA A 21 11.50 1.55 -1.73
C ALA A 21 11.33 3.05 -1.43
N TRP A 22 12.22 3.65 -0.64
CA TRP A 22 12.17 5.08 -0.31
C TRP A 22 12.33 5.98 -1.53
N ASN A 23 13.28 5.65 -2.41
CA ASN A 23 13.46 6.38 -3.67
C ASN A 23 12.23 6.25 -4.58
N PHE A 24 11.60 5.07 -4.63
CA PHE A 24 10.36 4.88 -5.36
C PHE A 24 9.24 5.74 -4.80
N ILE A 25 9.02 5.72 -3.48
CA ILE A 25 7.95 6.50 -2.82
C ILE A 25 8.15 8.00 -3.04
N GLN A 26 9.38 8.50 -2.89
CA GLN A 26 9.70 9.89 -3.20
C GLN A 26 9.39 10.25 -4.66
N GLY A 27 9.78 9.38 -5.59
CA GLY A 27 9.49 9.53 -7.01
C GLY A 27 8.00 9.50 -7.31
N PHE A 28 7.28 8.54 -6.75
CA PHE A 28 5.83 8.40 -6.92
C PHE A 28 5.11 9.64 -6.39
N ALA A 29 5.37 10.05 -5.14
CA ALA A 29 4.76 11.23 -4.53
C ALA A 29 5.00 12.50 -5.36
N ALA A 30 6.23 12.72 -5.84
CA ALA A 30 6.58 13.89 -6.65
C ALA A 30 5.86 13.95 -8.01
N HIS A 31 5.42 12.80 -8.54
CA HIS A 31 4.79 12.75 -9.86
C HIS A 31 3.29 12.55 -9.79
N TRP A 32 2.77 11.73 -8.88
CA TRP A 32 1.36 11.33 -8.79
C TRP A 32 0.55 12.11 -7.77
N VAL A 33 1.20 12.73 -6.79
CA VAL A 33 0.55 13.50 -5.74
C VAL A 33 1.35 14.79 -5.55
N ARG A 34 1.70 15.13 -4.31
CA ARG A 34 2.67 16.18 -3.96
C ARG A 34 3.98 15.54 -3.51
N GLY A 35 5.10 16.06 -4.00
CA GLY A 35 6.44 15.66 -3.56
C GLY A 35 6.66 15.78 -2.05
N LEU A 36 7.59 14.98 -1.51
CA LEU A 36 7.90 14.99 -0.09
C LEU A 36 8.69 16.24 0.33
N GLU A 37 8.42 16.74 1.53
CA GLU A 37 9.09 17.88 2.16
C GLU A 37 9.59 17.54 3.58
N ASP A 38 10.53 18.32 4.13
CA ASP A 38 11.18 18.06 5.44
C ASP A 38 10.20 17.96 6.63
N GLY A 39 8.95 18.41 6.48
CA GLY A 39 7.89 18.34 7.50
C GLY A 39 6.94 17.14 7.38
N ASP A 40 7.09 16.33 6.34
CA ASP A 40 6.18 15.23 6.02
C ASP A 40 6.39 13.98 6.91
N GLY A 41 7.47 13.96 7.69
CA GLY A 41 7.78 12.92 8.66
C GLY A 41 7.56 13.32 10.11
N TRP A 42 7.60 12.31 10.99
CA TRP A 42 7.65 12.45 12.44
C TRP A 42 9.05 12.84 12.92
N ALA A 43 9.14 13.44 14.11
CA ALA A 43 10.43 13.72 14.71
C ALA A 43 11.00 12.44 15.35
N GLU A 44 12.33 12.34 15.40
CA GLU A 44 13.04 11.27 16.10
C GLU A 44 12.57 11.11 17.56
N ALA A 45 12.24 12.23 18.22
CA ALA A 45 11.71 12.24 19.57
C ALA A 45 10.35 11.54 19.71
N ASP A 46 9.49 11.63 18.69
CA ASP A 46 8.18 10.96 18.66
C ASP A 46 8.37 9.44 18.59
N LEU A 47 9.32 8.99 17.77
CA LEU A 47 9.66 7.56 17.65
C LEU A 47 10.29 7.00 18.93
N LEU A 48 11.19 7.76 19.57
CA LEU A 48 11.77 7.36 20.85
C LEU A 48 10.72 7.28 21.96
N ALA A 49 9.74 8.19 21.97
CA ALA A 49 8.63 8.14 22.90
C ALA A 49 7.74 6.91 22.67
N ALA A 50 7.49 6.55 21.41
CA ALA A 50 6.79 5.32 21.04
C ALA A 50 7.54 4.08 21.54
N GLU A 51 8.84 3.96 21.25
CA GLU A 51 9.68 2.85 21.71
C GLU A 51 9.68 2.71 23.24
N GLN A 52 9.82 3.82 23.96
CA GLN A 52 9.79 3.82 25.42
C GLN A 52 8.44 3.35 25.97
N ARG A 53 7.34 3.81 25.37
CA ARG A 53 5.97 3.44 25.75
C ARG A 53 5.69 1.96 25.49
N LEU A 54 6.13 1.46 24.33
CA LEU A 54 5.94 0.07 23.91
C LEU A 54 6.87 -0.91 24.62
N GLY A 55 8.03 -0.43 25.10
CA GLY A 55 9.07 -1.28 25.68
C GLY A 55 9.84 -2.11 24.64
N VAL A 56 9.76 -1.73 23.36
CA VAL A 56 10.47 -2.38 22.24
C VAL A 56 11.12 -1.33 21.35
N ARG A 57 12.10 -1.74 20.54
CA ARG A 57 12.68 -0.90 19.49
C ARG A 57 11.88 -1.07 18.21
N LEU A 58 11.64 0.03 17.49
CA LEU A 58 11.04 -0.03 16.17
C LEU A 58 12.09 -0.49 15.15
N PRO A 59 11.75 -1.38 14.20
CA PRO A 59 12.64 -1.79 13.13
C PRO A 59 13.10 -0.60 12.29
N THR A 60 14.30 -0.69 11.72
CA THR A 60 14.91 0.39 10.93
C THR A 60 13.99 0.86 9.80
N ALA A 61 13.38 -0.04 9.04
CA ALA A 61 12.42 0.30 7.97
C ALA A 61 11.21 1.10 8.48
N LEU A 62 10.67 0.75 9.66
CA LEU A 62 9.51 1.45 10.23
C LEU A 62 9.89 2.87 10.62
N ARG A 63 11.07 3.03 11.24
CA ARG A 63 11.60 4.35 11.60
C ARG A 63 11.83 5.21 10.36
N GLU A 64 12.50 4.65 9.34
CA GLU A 64 12.78 5.34 8.07
C GLU A 64 11.49 5.84 7.41
N ALA A 65 10.45 5.01 7.32
CA ALA A 65 9.15 5.41 6.78
C ALA A 65 8.50 6.55 7.58
N TYR A 66 8.43 6.42 8.92
CA TYR A 66 7.84 7.47 9.76
C TYR A 66 8.60 8.80 9.66
N LEU A 67 9.93 8.76 9.63
CA LEU A 67 10.77 9.95 9.50
C LEU A 67 10.68 10.59 8.10
N LEU A 68 10.38 9.80 7.06
CA LEU A 68 10.36 10.28 5.68
C LEU A 68 9.00 10.86 5.28
N PHE A 69 7.90 10.15 5.58
CA PHE A 69 6.56 10.53 5.11
C PHE A 69 5.43 10.11 6.06
N GLY A 70 5.72 9.69 7.29
CA GLY A 70 4.70 9.13 8.18
C GLY A 70 3.57 10.07 8.62
N ARG A 71 3.61 11.36 8.26
CA ARG A 71 2.50 12.31 8.47
C ARG A 71 1.67 12.54 7.20
N ARG A 72 2.05 11.95 6.07
CA ARG A 72 1.38 12.09 4.77
C ARG A 72 0.18 11.15 4.69
N GLN A 73 -0.91 11.54 5.35
CA GLN A 73 -2.17 10.80 5.30
C GLN A 73 -2.70 10.63 3.87
N ASP A 74 -2.42 11.57 2.97
CA ASP A 74 -2.73 11.44 1.54
C ASP A 74 -1.95 10.32 0.81
N LEU A 75 -0.87 9.82 1.41
CA LEU A 75 -0.07 8.69 0.92
C LEU A 75 -0.31 7.40 1.72
N THR A 76 -0.74 7.50 2.97
CA THR A 76 -0.77 6.35 3.89
C THR A 76 -2.14 6.05 4.46
N SER A 77 -3.12 6.93 4.25
CA SER A 77 -4.41 6.87 4.93
C SER A 77 -5.58 7.57 4.23
N ASN A 78 -5.73 7.33 2.93
CA ASN A 78 -6.94 7.71 2.19
C ASN A 78 -8.11 6.75 2.48
N HIS A 79 -7.78 5.46 2.65
CA HIS A 79 -8.68 4.39 3.04
C HIS A 79 -8.21 3.81 4.37
N ASP A 80 -7.15 2.99 4.40
CA ASP A 80 -6.68 2.30 5.60
C ASP A 80 -5.80 3.19 6.46
N VAL A 81 -5.76 2.99 7.78
CA VAL A 81 -5.06 3.92 8.67
C VAL A 81 -3.68 3.38 9.03
N LEU A 82 -2.63 4.10 8.62
CA LEU A 82 -1.31 3.97 9.22
C LEU A 82 -1.35 4.65 10.60
N LEU A 83 -1.07 3.90 11.66
CA LEU A 83 -1.12 4.41 13.02
C LEU A 83 -0.03 5.46 13.24
N ASP A 84 -0.34 6.51 14.00
CA ASP A 84 0.69 7.42 14.46
C ASP A 84 1.66 6.71 15.43
N PRO A 85 2.91 7.19 15.60
CA PRO A 85 3.84 6.61 16.57
C PRO A 85 3.28 6.53 18.00
N ALA A 86 2.40 7.45 18.38
CA ALA A 86 1.72 7.45 19.67
C ALA A 86 0.62 6.37 19.80
N GLU A 87 0.13 5.86 18.67
CA GLU A 87 -1.00 4.93 18.58
C GLU A 87 -0.56 3.49 18.32
N LEU A 88 0.67 3.27 17.84
CA LEU A 88 1.30 1.95 17.77
C LEU A 88 1.07 1.17 19.07
N TYR A 89 0.80 -0.13 18.97
CA TYR A 89 0.61 -0.99 20.12
C TYR A 89 1.06 -2.42 19.86
N VAL A 90 1.38 -3.14 20.95
CA VAL A 90 1.57 -4.59 20.90
C VAL A 90 0.22 -5.23 21.15
N ASP A 91 -0.17 -6.20 20.33
CA ASP A 91 -1.45 -6.87 20.45
C ASP A 91 -1.62 -7.61 21.80
N ASP A 92 -2.86 -7.94 22.16
CA ASP A 92 -3.19 -8.53 23.46
C ASP A 92 -2.50 -9.88 23.70
N ALA A 93 -2.30 -10.65 22.63
CA ALA A 93 -1.57 -11.92 22.66
C ALA A 93 -0.04 -11.74 22.82
N ARG A 94 0.46 -10.51 22.67
CA ARG A 94 1.89 -10.16 22.66
C ARG A 94 2.68 -10.93 21.60
N GLU A 95 2.09 -11.03 20.41
CA GLU A 95 2.67 -11.71 19.26
C GLU A 95 3.23 -10.71 18.25
N ALA A 96 2.57 -9.56 18.07
CA ALA A 96 2.98 -8.58 17.06
C ALA A 96 2.86 -7.12 17.52
N LEU A 97 3.73 -6.28 16.97
CA LEU A 97 3.60 -4.82 16.95
C LEU A 97 2.68 -4.43 15.78
N VAL A 98 1.53 -3.84 16.09
CA VAL A 98 0.54 -3.39 15.10
C VAL A 98 0.86 -1.96 14.66
N PHE A 99 0.87 -1.73 13.35
CA PHE A 99 1.18 -0.41 12.77
C PHE A 99 0.15 0.10 11.75
N ARG A 100 -0.77 -0.73 11.28
CA ARG A 100 -1.82 -0.32 10.33
C ARG A 100 -3.13 -1.03 10.64
N HIS A 101 -4.23 -0.31 10.44
CA HIS A 101 -5.60 -0.84 10.53
C HIS A 101 -6.35 -0.67 9.22
N GLU A 102 -7.20 -1.64 8.94
CA GLU A 102 -8.23 -1.48 7.92
C GLU A 102 -9.28 -0.49 8.45
N ASN A 103 -9.85 0.32 7.57
CA ASN A 103 -10.63 1.50 7.95
C ASN A 103 -11.94 1.22 8.69
N GLN A 104 -12.49 0.02 8.58
CA GLN A 104 -13.66 -0.48 9.28
C GLN A 104 -13.30 -1.47 10.39
N GLY A 105 -12.01 -1.67 10.63
CA GLY A 105 -11.50 -2.61 11.64
C GLY A 105 -11.57 -4.07 11.22
N ALA A 106 -11.72 -4.37 9.92
CA ALA A 106 -11.81 -5.74 9.42
C ALA A 106 -10.47 -6.49 9.46
N ALA A 107 -9.35 -5.77 9.53
CA ALA A 107 -8.03 -6.36 9.63
C ALA A 107 -7.02 -5.41 10.30
N SER A 108 -5.90 -5.97 10.74
CA SER A 108 -4.73 -5.24 11.22
C SER A 108 -3.47 -5.78 10.57
N TRP A 109 -2.47 -4.92 10.35
CA TRP A 109 -1.14 -5.33 9.90
C TRP A 109 -0.08 -5.05 10.96
N GLY A 110 0.86 -5.97 11.06
CA GLY A 110 1.85 -5.95 12.12
C GLY A 110 3.14 -6.69 11.78
N ILE A 111 4.08 -6.56 12.71
CA ILE A 111 5.40 -7.19 12.67
C ILE A 111 5.50 -8.09 13.90
N LEU A 112 5.83 -9.36 13.71
CA LEU A 112 5.99 -10.28 14.83
C LEU A 112 7.08 -9.80 15.78
N LEU A 113 6.86 -9.91 17.10
CA LEU A 113 7.81 -9.39 18.09
C LEU A 113 9.19 -10.06 18.02
N ASN A 114 9.24 -11.31 17.54
CA ASN A 114 10.48 -12.07 17.37
C ASN A 114 11.30 -11.71 16.12
N SER A 115 10.79 -10.83 15.25
CA SER A 115 11.49 -10.29 14.09
C SER A 115 11.85 -8.80 14.24
N LEU A 116 11.52 -8.16 15.35
CA LEU A 116 11.77 -6.72 15.54
C LEU A 116 13.26 -6.32 15.53
N GLN A 117 14.17 -7.27 15.74
CA GLN A 117 15.62 -7.03 15.61
C GLN A 117 16.08 -6.91 14.16
N ASP A 118 15.28 -7.40 13.21
CA ASP A 118 15.62 -7.34 11.79
C ASP A 118 15.34 -5.92 11.29
N ASP A 119 16.25 -5.37 10.50
CA ASP A 119 16.08 -3.98 10.04
C ASP A 119 14.86 -3.80 9.13
N ASP A 120 14.49 -4.83 8.37
CA ASP A 120 13.40 -4.83 7.39
C ASP A 120 12.58 -6.14 7.49
N PRO A 121 11.82 -6.30 8.59
CA PRO A 121 11.16 -7.56 8.91
C PRO A 121 9.95 -7.81 7.99
N ALA A 122 9.51 -9.07 7.94
CA ALA A 122 8.27 -9.43 7.27
C ALA A 122 7.04 -8.82 7.97
N VAL A 123 6.01 -8.58 7.16
CA VAL A 123 4.71 -8.05 7.59
C VAL A 123 3.67 -9.15 7.55
N PHE A 124 2.76 -9.11 8.52
CA PHE A 124 1.68 -10.05 8.69
C PHE A 124 0.35 -9.30 8.73
N ILE A 125 -0.71 -9.95 8.27
CA ILE A 125 -2.09 -9.49 8.40
C ILE A 125 -2.82 -10.37 9.42
N ARG A 126 -3.72 -9.77 10.20
CA ARG A 126 -4.65 -10.50 11.06
C ARG A 126 -6.07 -10.00 10.79
N PRO A 127 -6.98 -10.84 10.28
CA PRO A 127 -8.38 -10.47 10.12
C PRO A 127 -9.08 -10.37 11.49
N ASP A 128 -10.04 -9.45 11.61
CA ASP A 128 -10.96 -9.38 12.74
C ASP A 128 -12.15 -10.33 12.47
N LEU A 129 -12.08 -11.53 13.06
CA LEU A 129 -13.06 -12.59 12.83
C LEU A 129 -14.12 -12.59 13.94
N ALA A 130 -15.31 -13.12 13.62
CA ALA A 130 -16.33 -13.36 14.63
C ALA A 130 -15.87 -14.39 15.69
N ASP A 131 -15.10 -15.39 15.26
CA ASP A 131 -14.43 -16.34 16.14
C ASP A 131 -12.99 -15.88 16.44
N LYS A 132 -12.83 -15.20 17.57
CA LYS A 132 -11.53 -14.69 18.04
C LYS A 132 -10.47 -15.78 18.25
N SER A 133 -10.88 -17.05 18.42
CA SER A 133 -9.92 -18.15 18.59
C SER A 133 -9.32 -18.65 17.27
N ALA A 134 -9.92 -18.28 16.14
CA ALA A 134 -9.43 -18.62 14.80
C ALA A 134 -8.49 -17.57 14.20
N GLU A 135 -8.44 -16.38 14.82
CA GLU A 135 -7.56 -15.29 14.41
C GLU A 135 -6.09 -15.69 14.59
N ARG A 136 -5.30 -15.38 13.57
CA ARG A 136 -3.87 -15.65 13.53
C ARG A 136 -3.20 -14.63 12.63
N TRP A 137 -1.93 -14.35 12.91
CA TRP A 137 -1.10 -13.55 12.04
C TRP A 137 -0.67 -14.38 10.82
N GLU A 138 -1.09 -13.97 9.63
CA GLU A 138 -0.82 -14.64 8.36
C GLU A 138 0.18 -13.81 7.53
N PRO A 139 1.12 -14.44 6.80
CA PRO A 139 2.12 -13.71 6.01
C PRO A 139 1.49 -12.77 4.98
N TRP A 140 1.91 -11.50 4.97
CA TRP A 140 1.45 -10.50 4.01
C TRP A 140 2.52 -10.19 2.96
N LEU A 141 3.67 -9.65 3.39
CA LEU A 141 4.80 -9.28 2.53
C LEU A 141 6.13 -9.60 3.24
N GLU A 142 7.17 -9.93 2.47
CA GLU A 142 8.44 -10.44 3.05
C GLU A 142 9.26 -9.35 3.72
N HIS A 143 9.00 -8.08 3.38
CA HIS A 143 9.72 -6.93 3.88
C HIS A 143 8.77 -5.76 4.16
N LEU A 144 9.01 -5.06 5.26
CA LEU A 144 8.26 -3.88 5.65
C LEU A 144 8.43 -2.73 4.66
N SER A 145 9.60 -2.58 4.05
CA SER A 145 9.83 -1.59 2.99
C SER A 145 8.93 -1.83 1.78
N LEU A 146 8.71 -3.09 1.38
CA LEU A 146 7.74 -3.45 0.34
C LEU A 146 6.31 -3.13 0.79
N CYS A 147 5.97 -3.39 2.05
CA CYS A 147 4.67 -3.02 2.58
C CYS A 147 4.41 -1.52 2.52
N PHE A 148 5.42 -0.67 2.71
CA PHE A 148 5.24 0.77 2.53
C PHE A 148 5.08 1.19 1.07
N VAL A 149 5.72 0.49 0.13
CA VAL A 149 5.44 0.68 -1.30
C VAL A 149 3.99 0.28 -1.62
N GLU A 150 3.55 -0.86 -1.09
CA GLU A 150 2.17 -1.32 -1.21
C GLU A 150 1.18 -0.32 -0.62
N ILE A 151 1.40 0.17 0.60
CA ILE A 151 0.57 1.20 1.24
C ILE A 151 0.43 2.41 0.31
N VAL A 152 1.55 2.99 -0.15
CA VAL A 152 1.51 4.18 -1.00
C VAL A 152 0.75 3.94 -2.30
N LEU A 153 0.88 2.77 -2.91
CA LEU A 153 0.14 2.42 -4.12
C LEU A 153 -1.34 2.18 -3.83
N SER A 154 -1.67 1.38 -2.81
CA SER A 154 -3.04 1.02 -2.41
C SER A 154 -3.86 2.22 -1.99
N GLU A 155 -3.28 3.11 -1.18
CA GLU A 155 -3.92 4.34 -0.76
C GLU A 155 -4.07 5.32 -1.92
N SER A 156 -3.20 5.24 -2.92
CA SER A 156 -3.32 6.08 -4.11
C SER A 156 -4.55 5.72 -4.95
N VAL A 157 -4.86 4.44 -5.16
CA VAL A 157 -6.00 3.98 -5.96
C VAL A 157 -7.33 3.99 -5.20
N GLN A 158 -7.28 4.13 -3.87
CA GLN A 158 -8.45 4.26 -2.99
C GLN A 158 -8.71 5.70 -2.54
N ALA A 159 -8.05 6.69 -3.15
CA ALA A 159 -8.39 8.09 -2.93
C ALA A 159 -9.86 8.38 -3.32
N GLN A 160 -10.49 9.33 -2.62
CA GLN A 160 -11.90 9.67 -2.85
C GLN A 160 -12.11 10.10 -4.31
N ALA A 161 -13.04 9.42 -5.00
CA ALA A 161 -13.31 9.63 -6.44
C ALA A 161 -13.77 11.06 -6.77
N ASP A 162 -14.30 11.78 -5.79
CA ASP A 162 -14.73 13.17 -5.89
C ASP A 162 -13.54 14.14 -6.06
N GLU A 163 -12.35 13.73 -5.60
CA GLU A 163 -11.14 14.54 -5.57
C GLU A 163 -10.09 14.07 -6.57
N GLU A 164 -10.03 12.77 -6.84
CA GLU A 164 -9.06 12.12 -7.71
C GLU A 164 -9.75 11.20 -8.73
N PRO A 165 -9.20 11.03 -9.95
CA PRO A 165 -9.78 10.15 -10.97
C PRO A 165 -9.52 8.67 -10.64
N CYS A 166 -10.17 8.18 -9.59
CA CYS A 166 -10.16 6.80 -9.14
C CYS A 166 -11.50 6.11 -9.40
N ASP A 167 -11.48 4.80 -9.61
CA ASP A 167 -12.69 4.00 -9.68
C ASP A 167 -12.46 2.53 -9.30
N PHE A 168 -13.57 1.82 -9.13
CA PHE A 168 -13.64 0.43 -8.73
C PHE A 168 -14.53 -0.34 -9.70
N LEU A 169 -14.09 -1.53 -10.08
CA LEU A 169 -14.83 -2.49 -10.89
C LEU A 169 -14.95 -3.81 -10.13
N ASP A 170 -16.17 -4.34 -9.99
CA ASP A 170 -16.39 -5.74 -9.65
C ASP A 170 -15.90 -6.60 -10.82
N ALA A 171 -14.82 -7.34 -10.61
CA ALA A 171 -14.14 -8.05 -11.68
C ALA A 171 -14.74 -9.44 -11.92
N ASP A 172 -14.61 -9.88 -13.16
CA ASP A 172 -14.82 -11.26 -13.60
C ASP A 172 -13.64 -11.72 -14.46
N ASP A 173 -13.64 -13.00 -14.87
CA ASP A 173 -12.55 -13.58 -15.64
C ASP A 173 -12.29 -12.80 -16.95
N ASP A 174 -13.35 -12.34 -17.63
CA ASP A 174 -13.25 -11.56 -18.88
C ASP A 174 -12.57 -10.20 -18.63
N SER A 175 -12.93 -9.52 -17.54
CA SER A 175 -12.32 -8.23 -17.15
C SER A 175 -10.84 -8.37 -16.79
N VAL A 176 -10.46 -9.49 -16.14
CA VAL A 176 -9.06 -9.79 -15.81
C VAL A 176 -8.26 -10.11 -17.07
N GLU A 177 -8.81 -10.88 -18.01
CA GLU A 177 -8.14 -11.11 -19.31
C GLU A 177 -7.90 -9.80 -20.05
N LEU A 178 -8.90 -8.92 -20.12
CA LEU A 178 -8.78 -7.60 -20.76
C LEU A 178 -7.76 -6.69 -20.06
N LEU A 179 -7.66 -6.76 -18.72
CA LEU A 179 -6.61 -6.08 -17.98
C LEU A 179 -5.22 -6.54 -18.43
N GLU A 180 -5.01 -7.85 -18.52
CA GLU A 180 -3.71 -8.43 -18.92
C GLU A 180 -3.35 -8.14 -20.39
N GLU A 181 -4.34 -7.98 -21.27
CA GLU A 181 -4.14 -7.61 -22.66
C GLU A 181 -3.77 -6.12 -22.83
N ASN A 182 -4.34 -5.24 -22.01
CA ASN A 182 -4.28 -3.79 -22.19
C ASN A 182 -3.32 -3.06 -21.24
N ALA A 183 -2.82 -3.73 -20.20
CA ALA A 183 -1.92 -3.15 -19.22
C ALA A 183 -0.66 -4.01 -18.99
N VAL A 184 0.43 -3.34 -18.62
CA VAL A 184 1.69 -4.03 -18.29
C VAL A 184 1.68 -4.39 -16.81
N ARG A 185 1.83 -5.68 -16.50
CA ARG A 185 2.03 -6.12 -15.11
C ARG A 185 3.30 -5.49 -14.53
N LEU A 186 3.14 -4.81 -13.42
CA LEU A 186 4.21 -4.15 -12.70
C LEU A 186 5.04 -5.17 -11.91
N PRO A 187 6.36 -4.93 -11.74
CA PRO A 187 7.28 -5.85 -11.08
C PRO A 187 7.17 -5.75 -9.55
N PHE A 188 5.96 -5.93 -9.01
CA PHE A 188 5.68 -6.02 -7.58
C PHE A 188 5.29 -7.47 -7.23
N PRO A 189 5.79 -8.03 -6.11
CA PRO A 189 5.40 -9.37 -5.70
C PRO A 189 3.89 -9.45 -5.46
N ALA A 190 3.29 -10.61 -5.74
CA ALA A 190 1.90 -10.86 -5.34
C ALA A 190 1.82 -10.97 -3.81
N TYR A 191 0.70 -10.52 -3.24
CA TYR A 191 0.45 -10.56 -1.81
C TYR A 191 -1.05 -10.83 -1.54
N PRO A 192 -1.44 -11.50 -0.44
CA PRO A 192 -0.59 -12.10 0.58
C PRO A 192 0.39 -13.18 0.06
N ILE A 193 1.49 -13.40 0.77
CA ILE A 193 2.47 -14.44 0.39
C ILE A 193 1.80 -15.81 0.42
N GLY A 194 2.01 -16.59 -0.65
CA GLY A 194 1.51 -17.95 -0.76
C GLY A 194 0.11 -18.06 -1.39
N GLU A 195 -0.53 -16.94 -1.67
CA GLU A 195 -1.76 -16.89 -2.45
C GLU A 195 -1.44 -16.91 -3.95
N GLU A 196 -1.92 -17.93 -4.66
CA GLU A 196 -1.72 -18.09 -6.11
C GLU A 196 -2.34 -16.93 -6.90
N HIS A 197 -3.45 -16.38 -6.38
CA HIS A 197 -4.20 -15.28 -6.94
C HIS A 197 -4.18 -14.06 -5.99
N GLY A 198 -3.06 -13.76 -5.34
CA GLY A 198 -2.94 -12.53 -4.54
C GLY A 198 -3.07 -11.26 -5.39
N SER A 199 -3.14 -10.10 -4.74
CA SER A 199 -3.19 -8.79 -5.39
C SER A 199 -2.00 -8.55 -6.32
N ARG A 200 -2.27 -7.95 -7.48
CA ARG A 200 -1.29 -7.66 -8.54
C ARG A 200 -1.43 -6.22 -9.01
N TRP A 201 -0.30 -5.64 -9.42
CA TRP A 201 -0.24 -4.26 -9.90
C TRP A 201 -0.03 -4.21 -11.41
N PHE A 202 -0.68 -3.27 -12.08
CA PHE A 202 -0.60 -3.06 -13.51
C PHE A 202 -0.48 -1.56 -13.84
N LEU A 203 0.10 -1.28 -15.00
CA LEU A 203 0.21 0.06 -15.56
C LEU A 203 -0.39 0.05 -16.96
N GLY A 204 -1.54 0.70 -17.10
CA GLY A 204 -2.12 1.07 -18.39
C GLY A 204 -1.50 2.37 -18.92
N GLN A 205 -2.06 2.90 -20.00
CA GLN A 205 -1.62 4.21 -20.51
C GLN A 205 -2.06 5.32 -19.54
N ASP A 206 -1.13 5.77 -18.69
CA ASP A 206 -1.35 6.82 -17.67
C ASP A 206 -2.42 6.44 -16.62
N VAL A 207 -2.59 5.14 -16.36
CA VAL A 207 -3.49 4.61 -15.31
C VAL A 207 -2.76 3.56 -14.50
N LEU A 208 -2.72 3.75 -13.17
CA LEU A 208 -2.28 2.74 -12.23
C LEU A 208 -3.47 1.84 -11.89
N LEU A 209 -3.30 0.52 -11.95
CA LEU A 209 -4.35 -0.43 -11.60
C LEU A 209 -3.86 -1.45 -10.57
N ARG A 210 -4.77 -1.85 -9.68
CA ARG A 210 -4.63 -2.98 -8.77
C ARG A 210 -5.71 -3.98 -9.08
N GLU A 211 -5.34 -5.23 -9.29
CA GLU A 211 -6.28 -6.34 -9.37
C GLU A 211 -6.18 -7.16 -8.09
N ASP A 212 -7.31 -7.44 -7.45
CA ASP A 212 -7.42 -8.13 -6.18
C ASP A 212 -8.08 -9.50 -6.38
N ALA A 213 -7.27 -10.52 -6.67
CA ALA A 213 -7.66 -11.92 -6.67
C ALA A 213 -8.85 -12.30 -7.57
N GLY A 214 -9.00 -11.63 -8.70
CA GLY A 214 -10.13 -11.80 -9.64
C GLY A 214 -11.46 -11.26 -9.12
N VAL A 215 -11.47 -10.62 -7.95
CA VAL A 215 -12.69 -10.08 -7.32
C VAL A 215 -12.91 -8.62 -7.69
N ALA A 216 -11.83 -7.84 -7.77
CA ALA A 216 -11.94 -6.41 -8.03
C ALA A 216 -10.76 -5.87 -8.84
N ILE A 217 -11.03 -4.82 -9.60
CA ILE A 217 -10.02 -3.96 -10.23
C ILE A 217 -10.22 -2.54 -9.72
N LEU A 218 -9.18 -1.98 -9.11
CA LEU A 218 -9.11 -0.57 -8.73
C LEU A 218 -8.24 0.16 -9.75
N ALA A 219 -8.66 1.35 -10.15
CA ALA A 219 -7.94 2.14 -11.15
C ALA A 219 -7.78 3.57 -10.67
N ARG A 220 -6.61 4.17 -10.96
CA ARG A 220 -6.36 5.61 -10.84
C ARG A 220 -5.76 6.15 -12.12
N GLY A 221 -6.47 7.04 -12.80
CA GLY A 221 -5.95 7.81 -13.91
C GLY A 221 -5.04 8.96 -13.48
N ARG A 222 -4.25 9.49 -14.40
CA ARG A 222 -3.60 10.80 -14.24
C ARG A 222 -4.59 11.95 -14.40
N THR A 223 -5.63 11.71 -15.19
CA THR A 223 -6.76 12.60 -15.43
C THR A 223 -8.04 11.77 -15.56
N ALA A 224 -9.21 12.40 -15.49
CA ALA A 224 -10.48 11.73 -15.75
C ALA A 224 -10.53 11.08 -17.15
N ALA A 225 -9.89 11.70 -18.16
CA ALA A 225 -9.84 11.15 -19.51
C ALA A 225 -8.94 9.89 -19.63
N ASP A 226 -7.95 9.74 -18.75
CA ASP A 226 -7.14 8.52 -18.68
C ASP A 226 -7.93 7.38 -18.05
N LEU A 227 -8.69 7.69 -16.99
CA LEU A 227 -9.60 6.73 -16.34
C LEU A 227 -10.71 6.26 -17.31
N ASP A 228 -11.36 7.19 -18.02
CA ASP A 228 -12.37 6.88 -19.03
C ASP A 228 -11.83 5.94 -20.12
N ARG A 229 -10.58 6.13 -20.54
CA ARG A 229 -9.94 5.25 -21.53
C ARG A 229 -9.81 3.80 -21.02
N VAL A 230 -9.50 3.62 -19.73
CA VAL A 230 -9.43 2.28 -19.14
C VAL A 230 -10.80 1.65 -19.03
N ARG A 231 -11.83 2.41 -18.63
CA ARG A 231 -13.22 1.93 -18.60
C ARG A 231 -13.71 1.48 -19.98
N ASP A 232 -13.28 2.17 -21.04
CA ASP A 232 -13.62 1.80 -22.42
C ASP A 232 -12.89 0.52 -22.89
N LEU A 233 -11.68 0.25 -22.38
CA LEU A 233 -10.87 -0.92 -22.72
C LEU A 233 -11.26 -2.17 -21.89
N ILE A 234 -11.70 -1.95 -20.66
CA ILE A 234 -12.13 -2.98 -19.71
C ILE A 234 -13.58 -2.65 -19.31
N PRO A 235 -14.56 -2.92 -20.19
CA PRO A 235 -15.97 -2.64 -19.91
C PRO A 235 -16.48 -3.49 -18.75
N GLY A 236 -17.34 -2.91 -17.91
CA GLY A 236 -17.95 -3.58 -16.77
C GLY A 236 -18.73 -2.61 -15.89
N ASP A 237 -19.20 -3.08 -14.74
CA ASP A 237 -19.97 -2.29 -13.77
C ASP A 237 -19.03 -1.43 -12.90
N TRP A 238 -18.38 -0.46 -13.52
CA TRP A 238 -17.56 0.54 -12.82
C TRP A 238 -18.42 1.42 -11.90
N LEU A 239 -18.04 1.52 -10.62
CA LEU A 239 -18.86 2.13 -9.57
C LEU A 239 -19.26 3.58 -9.88
N ASN A 240 -18.36 4.35 -10.48
CA ASN A 240 -18.54 5.78 -10.76
C ASN A 240 -18.60 6.11 -12.25
N ASP A 241 -18.87 5.13 -13.13
CA ASP A 241 -19.11 5.40 -14.54
C ASP A 241 -20.60 5.68 -14.80
N TYR A 242 -20.91 6.94 -15.11
CA TYR A 242 -22.28 7.41 -15.39
C TYR A 242 -22.52 7.73 -16.86
N ARG A 243 -21.60 7.32 -17.75
CA ARG A 243 -21.63 7.66 -19.20
C ARG A 243 -22.66 6.86 -19.99
#